data_AF-A0A9P6DRT5-F1
#
_entry.id   AF-A0A9P6DRT5-F1
#
_cell.length_a   1.000
_cell.length_b   1.000
_cell.length_c   1.000
_cell.angle_alpha   90.00
_cell.angle_beta   90.00
_cell.angle_gamma   90.00
#
_symmetry.space_group_name_H-M   'P 1'
#
loop_
_entity.id
_entity.type
_entity.pdbx_description
1 polymer ?
#
loop_
_entity_poly.entity_id
_entity_poly.type
_entity_poly.pdbx_seq_one_letter_code
_entity_poly.pdbx_strand_id
1 'polypeptide(L)'
;MDQNPLSIAVNWSGRNEFVECTATVIKPFLPFTKSQVFLVDVHGAPNGTPSPMILKIFDPRFIEDRLTRSSDSNHPWSLENELAAAERRAAVIRGDREDDYDEMNFLDFDEVLWEEYSYRAMQLAFQSELAAYTRLRHLQGDGIPRCYGFGTLHPDIQRPIVLNVLLLEYIPGETLATVDPTTISRVLARALITTVHAIGVHGVIHNDLRDDNIIFFPAKPEKPTKACIIDFGHAGLREDESDTDWEECLYMTGDEARVRLHLALLGVRDVDPQRAKIFPNPHGANFWNHWAEGNGRRWCEPAGEQWDGPEGVRLIEPIRWKLRDEVTAWLDARDAGLLAGPAPPRPGSPDFVPLSRDVVEETQN
;
A
#
# COMPACT_ATOMS: atom_id res chain seq x y z
N MET A 1 -12.64 32.83 2.08
CA MET A 1 -13.47 31.78 2.70
C MET A 1 -12.73 31.40 3.96
N ASP A 2 -13.28 31.74 5.12
CA ASP A 2 -12.73 31.27 6.38
C ASP A 2 -12.94 29.75 6.42
N GLN A 3 -11.87 28.99 6.20
CA GLN A 3 -11.93 27.54 6.32
C GLN A 3 -11.94 27.23 7.81
N ASN A 4 -13.04 26.64 8.29
CA ASN A 4 -13.09 26.14 9.66
C ASN A 4 -11.95 25.10 9.83
N PRO A 5 -11.14 25.22 10.89
CA PRO A 5 -10.07 24.27 11.13
C PRO A 5 -10.64 22.88 11.42
N LEU A 6 -9.94 21.84 10.95
CA LEU A 6 -10.32 20.45 11.17
C LEU A 6 -10.00 20.06 12.62
N SER A 7 -10.94 19.45 13.33
CA SER A 7 -10.68 18.90 14.67
C SER A 7 -10.16 17.48 14.56
N ILE A 8 -8.99 17.21 15.14
CA ILE A 8 -8.33 15.90 15.11
C ILE A 8 -7.85 15.50 16.50
N ALA A 9 -7.95 14.22 16.83
CA ALA A 9 -7.36 13.63 18.02
C ALA A 9 -6.14 12.80 17.62
N VAL A 10 -4.94 13.16 18.09
CA VAL A 10 -3.69 12.56 17.59
C VAL A 10 -2.92 11.88 18.71
N ASN A 11 -2.54 10.62 18.50
CA ASN A 11 -1.50 9.94 19.25
C ASN A 11 -0.14 10.25 18.62
N TRP A 12 0.64 11.09 19.30
CA TRP A 12 1.96 11.53 18.85
C TRP A 12 3.02 10.47 19.14
N SER A 13 3.90 10.20 18.18
CA SER A 13 5.00 9.24 18.30
C SER A 13 5.81 9.46 19.59
N GLY A 14 5.78 8.46 20.48
CA GLY A 14 6.44 8.52 21.79
C GLY A 14 5.56 8.99 22.96
N ARG A 15 4.25 9.13 22.77
CA ARG A 15 3.27 9.37 23.83
C ARG A 15 2.29 8.19 23.94
N ASN A 16 1.62 8.10 25.09
CA ASN A 16 0.62 7.06 25.38
C ASN A 16 -0.82 7.58 25.32
N GLU A 17 -1.02 8.85 24.97
CA GLU A 17 -2.31 9.53 25.06
C GLU A 17 -2.61 10.29 23.76
N PHE A 18 -3.89 10.34 23.40
CA PHE A 18 -4.38 11.19 22.32
C PHE A 18 -4.47 12.65 22.79
N VAL A 19 -4.07 13.57 21.91
CA VAL A 19 -4.13 15.01 22.14
C VAL A 19 -5.08 15.61 21.11
N GLU A 20 -6.10 16.32 21.59
CA GLU A 20 -6.99 17.12 20.74
C GLU A 20 -6.22 18.29 20.13
N CYS A 21 -6.28 18.41 18.81
CA CYS A 21 -5.59 19.40 18.01
C CYS A 21 -6.57 19.97 16.97
N THR A 22 -6.22 21.14 16.43
CA THR A 22 -6.91 21.69 15.27
C THR A 22 -5.94 21.86 14.12
N ALA A 23 -6.35 21.51 12.90
CA ALA A 23 -5.53 21.61 11.71
C ALA A 23 -6.13 22.62 10.73
N THR A 24 -5.36 23.67 10.42
CA THR A 24 -5.71 24.65 9.40
C THR A 24 -5.14 24.21 8.07
N VAL A 25 -5.99 24.01 7.06
CA VAL A 25 -5.56 23.59 5.73
C VAL A 25 -4.88 24.75 5.01
N ILE A 26 -3.63 24.54 4.60
CA ILE A 26 -2.86 25.48 3.78
C ILE A 26 -3.14 25.21 2.30
N LYS A 27 -3.02 23.95 1.88
CA LYS A 27 -3.38 23.52 0.51
C LYS A 27 -3.68 22.01 0.44
N PRO A 28 -4.55 21.57 -0.47
CA PRO A 28 -4.67 20.18 -0.86
C PRO A 28 -3.58 19.76 -1.87
N PHE A 29 -3.24 18.48 -1.89
CA PHE A 29 -2.51 17.84 -2.99
C PHE A 29 -3.49 17.01 -3.82
N LEU A 30 -3.65 17.36 -5.10
CA LEU A 30 -4.65 16.78 -6.00
C LEU A 30 -3.98 16.12 -7.22
N PRO A 31 -4.63 15.12 -7.86
CA PRO A 31 -5.91 14.51 -7.46
C PRO A 31 -5.77 13.63 -6.20
N PHE A 32 -6.88 13.42 -5.49
CA PHE A 32 -6.94 12.38 -4.47
C PHE A 32 -7.10 11.02 -5.14
N THR A 33 -6.31 10.04 -4.72
CA THR A 33 -6.38 8.66 -5.22
C THR A 33 -7.07 7.78 -4.19
N LYS A 34 -6.39 7.40 -3.10
CA LYS A 34 -6.97 6.62 -2.00
C LYS A 34 -7.21 7.42 -0.73
N SER A 35 -6.50 8.52 -0.54
CA SER A 35 -6.63 9.35 0.65
C SER A 35 -6.58 10.83 0.28
N GLN A 36 -7.06 11.68 1.17
CA GLN A 36 -6.95 13.12 0.99
C GLN A 36 -5.68 13.60 1.69
N VAL A 37 -4.81 14.26 0.94
CA VAL A 37 -3.52 14.73 1.42
C VAL A 37 -3.55 16.25 1.47
N PHE A 38 -3.31 16.81 2.65
CA PHE A 38 -3.30 18.25 2.89
C PHE A 38 -1.97 18.68 3.50
N LEU A 39 -1.47 19.84 3.06
CA LEU A 39 -0.50 20.59 3.84
C LEU A 39 -1.27 21.39 4.90
N VAL A 40 -0.93 21.22 6.16
CA VAL A 40 -1.64 21.84 7.29
C VAL A 40 -0.68 22.51 8.26
N ASP A 41 -1.18 23.54 8.94
CA ASP A 41 -0.63 23.98 10.22
C ASP A 41 -1.44 23.35 11.36
N VAL A 42 -0.78 22.64 12.26
CA VAL A 42 -1.42 21.95 13.39
C VAL A 42 -1.24 22.77 14.67
N HIS A 43 -2.37 23.20 15.25
CA HIS A 43 -2.43 23.92 16.51
C HIS A 43 -2.73 22.96 17.67
N GLY A 44 -2.12 23.20 18.83
CA GLY A 44 -2.21 22.28 19.99
C GLY A 44 -1.22 21.12 19.95
N ALA A 45 -0.38 21.04 18.92
CA ALA A 45 0.68 20.05 18.82
C ALA A 45 1.73 20.21 19.95
N PRO A 46 2.42 19.12 20.34
CA PRO A 46 3.56 19.17 21.24
C PRO A 46 4.59 20.25 20.90
N ASN A 47 5.21 20.81 21.94
CA ASN A 47 6.32 21.76 21.74
C ASN A 47 7.44 21.12 20.92
N GLY A 48 7.90 21.83 19.89
CA GLY A 48 8.96 21.35 18.99
C GLY A 48 8.48 20.50 17.81
N THR A 49 7.18 20.26 17.68
CA THR A 49 6.62 19.66 16.46
C THR A 49 6.84 20.60 15.27
N PRO A 50 7.42 20.12 14.15
CA PRO A 50 7.59 20.92 12.94
C PRO A 50 6.26 21.37 12.33
N SER A 51 6.23 22.56 11.73
CA SER A 51 5.10 23.07 10.93
C SER A 51 5.66 23.77 9.68
N PRO A 52 5.01 23.64 8.51
CA PRO A 52 3.79 22.88 8.25
C PRO A 52 4.02 21.35 8.18
N MET A 53 2.93 20.58 8.22
CA MET A 53 2.91 19.12 8.19
C MET A 53 1.99 18.58 7.09
N ILE A 54 2.18 17.32 6.71
CA ILE A 54 1.21 16.60 5.88
C ILE A 54 0.17 15.94 6.78
N LEU A 55 -1.10 16.21 6.54
CA LEU A 55 -2.25 15.48 7.09
C LEU A 55 -2.83 14.61 5.97
N LYS A 56 -2.77 13.29 6.17
CA LYS A 56 -3.38 12.30 5.29
C LYS A 56 -4.65 11.78 5.94
N ILE A 57 -5.79 11.87 5.26
CA ILE A 57 -7.12 11.46 5.76
C ILE A 57 -7.62 10.29 4.93
N PHE A 58 -7.98 9.20 5.60
CA PHE A 58 -8.50 7.98 4.98
C PHE A 58 -10.03 7.99 5.00
N ASP A 59 -10.62 8.80 4.11
CA ASP A 59 -12.06 8.89 3.92
C ASP A 59 -12.52 8.06 2.71
N PRO A 60 -13.36 7.01 2.93
CA PRO A 60 -13.89 6.15 1.85
C PRO A 60 -14.63 6.87 0.74
N ARG A 61 -15.08 8.13 0.96
CA ARG A 61 -15.79 8.94 -0.03
C ARG A 61 -14.96 9.30 -1.26
N PHE A 62 -13.63 9.36 -1.11
CA PHE A 62 -12.74 9.83 -2.17
C PHE A 62 -11.81 8.73 -2.68
N ILE A 63 -12.12 7.46 -2.45
CA ILE A 63 -11.38 6.36 -3.07
C ILE A 63 -11.57 6.40 -4.60
N GLU A 64 -10.48 6.28 -5.34
CA GLU A 64 -10.45 6.41 -6.80
C GLU A 64 -11.30 5.38 -7.53
N ASP A 65 -11.53 4.21 -6.92
CA ASP A 65 -12.45 3.17 -7.42
C ASP A 65 -13.86 3.74 -7.67
N ARG A 66 -14.24 4.81 -6.97
CA ARG A 66 -15.52 5.55 -7.19
C ARG A 66 -15.44 6.60 -8.30
N LEU A 67 -14.24 6.98 -8.72
CA LEU A 67 -13.97 8.11 -9.61
C LEU A 67 -13.54 7.66 -11.02
N THR A 68 -13.01 6.45 -11.17
CA THR A 68 -12.56 5.92 -12.46
C THR A 68 -13.72 5.32 -13.26
N ARG A 69 -13.99 5.91 -14.44
CA ARG A 69 -15.08 5.57 -15.38
C ARG A 69 -14.93 4.23 -16.12
N SER A 70 -14.09 3.30 -15.63
CA SER A 70 -13.74 2.08 -16.36
C SER A 70 -14.75 0.94 -16.19
N SER A 71 -15.61 0.98 -15.17
CA SER A 71 -16.82 0.18 -15.11
C SER A 71 -18.05 1.07 -15.33
N ASP A 72 -19.04 0.59 -16.07
CA ASP A 72 -20.32 1.27 -16.30
C ASP A 72 -21.15 1.48 -15.01
N SER A 73 -20.61 1.13 -13.85
CA SER A 73 -21.21 1.26 -12.53
C SER A 73 -20.43 2.29 -11.70
N ASN A 74 -20.78 3.56 -11.87
CA ASN A 74 -20.37 4.60 -10.94
C ASN A 74 -21.06 4.31 -9.60
N HIS A 75 -20.32 4.08 -8.52
CA HIS A 75 -20.85 3.81 -7.18
C HIS A 75 -20.72 5.05 -6.28
N PRO A 76 -21.56 6.10 -6.50
CA PRO A 76 -21.46 7.33 -5.74
C PRO A 76 -21.74 7.04 -4.26
N TRP A 77 -20.99 7.72 -3.40
CA TRP A 77 -21.23 7.64 -1.97
C TRP A 77 -22.62 8.20 -1.60
N SER A 78 -23.30 7.53 -0.67
CA SER A 78 -24.50 8.04 -0.01
C SER A 78 -24.43 7.78 1.50
N LEU A 79 -24.96 8.71 2.30
CA LEU A 79 -25.03 8.54 3.75
C LEU A 79 -25.92 7.35 4.14
N GLU A 80 -26.99 7.11 3.37
CA GLU A 80 -27.91 5.99 3.60
C GLU A 80 -27.19 4.64 3.47
N ASN A 81 -26.41 4.44 2.40
CA ASN A 81 -25.68 3.21 2.17
C ASN A 81 -24.54 3.04 3.21
N GLU A 82 -23.88 4.12 3.62
CA GLU A 82 -22.85 4.07 4.66
C GLU A 82 -23.43 3.69 6.03
N LEU A 83 -24.62 4.21 6.37
CA LEU A 83 -25.38 3.80 7.56
C LEU A 83 -25.77 2.33 7.50
N ALA A 84 -26.34 1.87 6.38
CA ALA A 84 -26.71 0.47 6.19
C ALA A 84 -25.49 -0.46 6.27
N ALA A 85 -24.35 -0.07 5.70
CA ALA A 85 -23.10 -0.83 5.76
C ALA A 85 -22.57 -0.90 7.20
N ALA A 86 -22.60 0.21 7.94
CA ALA A 86 -22.20 0.22 9.35
C ALA A 86 -23.12 -0.64 10.23
N GLU A 87 -24.43 -0.61 10.01
CA GLU A 87 -25.39 -1.48 10.71
C GLU A 87 -25.13 -2.96 10.42
N ARG A 88 -24.88 -3.30 9.15
CA ARG A 88 -24.50 -4.66 8.74
C ARG A 88 -23.21 -5.12 9.43
N ARG A 89 -22.17 -4.30 9.40
CA ARG A 89 -20.88 -4.56 10.09
C ARG A 89 -21.10 -4.79 11.58
N ALA A 90 -21.94 -3.98 12.23
CA ALA A 90 -22.27 -4.14 13.64
C ALA A 90 -23.02 -5.45 13.93
N ALA A 91 -23.92 -5.88 13.03
CA ALA A 91 -24.60 -7.17 13.14
C ALA A 91 -23.63 -8.36 13.02
N VAL A 92 -22.67 -8.28 12.09
CA VAL A 92 -21.58 -9.29 11.97
C VAL A 92 -20.76 -9.36 13.26
N ILE A 93 -20.33 -8.22 13.80
CA ILE A 93 -19.53 -8.16 15.04
C ILE A 93 -20.25 -8.78 16.24
N ARG A 94 -21.59 -8.66 16.30
CA ARG A 94 -22.43 -9.26 17.35
C ARG A 94 -22.74 -10.74 17.11
N GLY A 95 -22.44 -11.28 15.93
CA GLY A 95 -22.80 -12.65 15.53
C GLY A 95 -24.26 -12.80 15.08
N ASP A 96 -24.98 -11.69 14.85
CA ASP A 96 -26.36 -11.70 14.34
C ASP A 96 -26.41 -12.04 12.83
N ARG A 97 -25.28 -11.88 12.14
CA ARG A 97 -25.09 -12.11 10.71
C ARG A 97 -23.73 -12.75 10.45
N GLU A 98 -23.65 -13.66 9.49
CA GLU A 98 -22.37 -14.12 8.94
C GLU A 98 -21.69 -13.00 8.13
N ASP A 99 -20.35 -12.94 8.16
CA ASP A 99 -19.59 -12.04 7.29
C ASP A 99 -19.54 -12.65 5.88
N ASP A 100 -20.58 -12.38 5.09
CA ASP A 100 -20.70 -12.77 3.69
C ASP A 100 -19.98 -11.80 2.72
N TYR A 101 -19.07 -10.99 3.25
CA TYR A 101 -18.22 -10.12 2.44
C TYR A 101 -17.13 -10.93 1.74
N ASP A 102 -17.25 -11.04 0.42
CA ASP A 102 -16.24 -11.66 -0.45
C ASP A 102 -15.63 -10.63 -1.41
N GLU A 103 -14.43 -10.16 -1.07
CA GLU A 103 -13.63 -9.22 -1.90
C GLU A 103 -13.46 -9.71 -3.34
N MET A 104 -13.42 -11.03 -3.55
CA MET A 104 -13.21 -11.61 -4.87
C MET A 104 -14.44 -11.52 -5.77
N ASN A 105 -15.61 -11.23 -5.21
CA ASN A 105 -16.87 -11.16 -5.95
C ASN A 105 -17.46 -9.74 -5.97
N PHE A 106 -16.61 -8.72 -6.10
CA PHE A 106 -17.01 -7.31 -6.16
C PHE A 106 -17.97 -6.99 -7.32
N LEU A 107 -18.04 -7.84 -8.35
CA LEU A 107 -18.98 -7.70 -9.46
C LEU A 107 -20.44 -7.87 -9.03
N ASP A 108 -20.69 -8.58 -7.93
CA ASP A 108 -22.02 -8.85 -7.38
C ASP A 108 -22.38 -7.91 -6.22
N PHE A 109 -21.54 -6.91 -5.92
CA PHE A 109 -21.79 -5.99 -4.82
C PHE A 109 -22.99 -5.09 -5.10
N ASP A 110 -23.96 -5.13 -4.19
CA ASP A 110 -24.96 -4.09 -4.07
C ASP A 110 -24.34 -2.79 -3.51
N GLU A 111 -25.11 -1.70 -3.50
CA GLU A 111 -24.60 -0.40 -3.07
C GLU A 111 -24.10 -0.40 -1.61
N VAL A 112 -24.67 -1.24 -0.74
CA VAL A 112 -24.26 -1.34 0.67
C VAL A 112 -22.95 -2.11 0.80
N LEU A 113 -22.76 -3.18 0.02
CA LEU A 113 -21.50 -3.92 -0.06
C LEU A 113 -20.37 -3.08 -0.67
N TRP A 114 -20.68 -2.16 -1.58
CA TRP A 114 -19.71 -1.19 -2.09
C TRP A 114 -19.23 -0.19 -1.02
N GLU A 115 -20.14 0.28 -0.16
CA GLU A 115 -19.77 1.10 1.01
C GLU A 115 -18.92 0.30 2.00
N GLU A 116 -19.27 -0.97 2.23
CA GLU A 116 -18.49 -1.89 3.07
C GLU A 116 -17.08 -2.10 2.51
N TYR A 117 -16.96 -2.35 1.21
CA TYR A 117 -15.68 -2.47 0.50
C TYR A 117 -14.84 -1.22 0.64
N SER A 118 -15.42 -0.05 0.36
CA SER A 118 -14.69 1.22 0.42
C SER A 118 -14.18 1.49 1.83
N TYR A 119 -14.98 1.19 2.87
CA TYR A 119 -14.54 1.29 4.24
C TYR A 119 -13.37 0.34 4.55
N ARG A 120 -13.48 -0.95 4.22
CA ARG A 120 -12.44 -1.94 4.48
C ARG A 120 -11.15 -1.61 3.74
N ALA A 121 -11.23 -1.22 2.48
CA ALA A 121 -10.09 -0.78 1.67
C ALA A 121 -9.36 0.41 2.32
N MET A 122 -10.09 1.38 2.87
CA MET A 122 -9.48 2.51 3.58
C MET A 122 -8.85 2.14 4.91
N GLN A 123 -9.48 1.24 5.67
CA GLN A 123 -8.87 0.72 6.89
C GLN A 123 -7.57 -0.01 6.59
N LEU A 124 -7.57 -0.88 5.57
CA LEU A 124 -6.39 -1.61 5.13
C LEU A 124 -5.27 -0.66 4.70
N ALA A 125 -5.57 0.33 3.86
CA ALA A 125 -4.57 1.31 3.42
C ALA A 125 -3.95 2.09 4.59
N PHE A 126 -4.77 2.52 5.56
CA PHE A 126 -4.28 3.19 6.77
C PHE A 126 -3.38 2.27 7.61
N GLN A 127 -3.80 1.02 7.84
CA GLN A 127 -3.07 0.06 8.64
C GLN A 127 -1.74 -0.32 8.00
N SER A 128 -1.74 -0.62 6.70
CA SER A 128 -0.52 -0.93 5.94
C SER A 128 0.48 0.22 6.01
N GLU A 129 0.03 1.46 5.79
CA GLU A 129 0.91 2.62 5.83
C GLU A 129 1.47 2.90 7.23
N LEU A 130 0.62 2.85 8.27
CA LEU A 130 1.07 3.02 9.65
C LEU A 130 2.08 1.94 10.06
N ALA A 131 1.83 0.69 9.68
CA ALA A 131 2.71 -0.42 9.96
C ALA A 131 4.05 -0.30 9.19
N ALA A 132 4.02 0.14 7.93
CA ALA A 132 5.22 0.43 7.16
C ALA A 132 6.07 1.50 7.84
N TYR A 133 5.48 2.64 8.22
CA TYR A 133 6.21 3.68 8.98
C TYR A 133 6.76 3.15 10.30
N THR A 134 6.03 2.28 10.98
CA THR A 134 6.46 1.67 12.24
C THR A 134 7.70 0.78 12.04
N ARG A 135 7.70 -0.11 11.03
CA ARG A 135 8.85 -0.98 10.70
C ARG A 135 10.05 -0.20 10.19
N LEU A 136 9.81 0.85 9.41
CA LEU A 136 10.83 1.65 8.76
C LEU A 136 11.29 2.85 9.60
N ARG A 137 11.10 2.82 10.93
CA ARG A 137 11.42 3.92 11.83
C ARG A 137 12.85 4.47 11.68
N HIS A 138 13.80 3.60 11.35
CA HIS A 138 15.22 3.95 11.18
C HIS A 138 15.52 4.64 9.83
N LEU A 139 14.62 4.58 8.84
CA LEU A 139 14.75 5.30 7.56
C LEU A 139 14.07 6.68 7.58
N GLN A 140 13.25 6.96 8.61
CA GLN A 140 12.46 8.18 8.70
C GLN A 140 13.32 9.45 8.87
N GLY A 141 13.02 10.46 8.04
CA GLY A 141 13.71 11.75 7.96
C GLY A 141 14.99 11.71 7.12
N ASP A 142 15.27 10.59 6.44
CA ASP A 142 16.35 10.51 5.47
C ASP A 142 15.86 9.99 4.12
N GLY A 143 15.42 8.73 4.07
CA GLY A 143 14.92 8.09 2.85
C GLY A 143 13.39 8.08 2.71
N ILE A 144 12.68 8.23 3.83
CA ILE A 144 11.21 8.33 3.89
C ILE A 144 10.80 9.45 4.87
N PRO A 145 9.57 9.99 4.80
CA PRO A 145 9.10 11.02 5.74
C PRO A 145 9.11 10.55 7.19
N ARG A 146 9.26 11.47 8.13
CA ARG A 146 8.90 11.18 9.53
C ARG A 146 7.39 11.04 9.69
N CYS A 147 6.94 9.99 10.38
CA CYS A 147 5.59 9.84 10.88
C CYS A 147 5.52 10.37 12.31
N TYR A 148 4.92 11.54 12.48
CA TYR A 148 4.80 12.22 13.78
C TYR A 148 3.70 11.66 14.65
N GLY A 149 2.71 11.01 14.05
CA GLY A 149 1.61 10.40 14.78
C GLY A 149 0.49 9.93 13.86
N PHE A 150 -0.48 9.28 14.48
CA PHE A 150 -1.71 8.83 13.86
C PHE A 150 -2.88 9.24 14.75
N GLY A 151 -4.07 9.31 14.18
CA GLY A 151 -5.20 9.87 14.91
C GLY A 151 -6.53 9.59 14.27
N THR A 152 -7.54 10.28 14.80
CA THR A 152 -8.89 10.27 14.27
C THR A 152 -9.36 11.67 13.92
N LEU A 153 -10.23 11.75 12.92
CA LEU A 153 -11.00 12.93 12.58
C LEU A 153 -12.48 12.58 12.65
N HIS A 154 -13.22 13.35 13.44
CA HIS A 154 -14.68 13.26 13.50
C HIS A 154 -15.26 14.19 12.44
N PRO A 155 -15.93 13.67 11.40
CA PRO A 155 -16.57 14.51 10.42
C PRO A 155 -17.72 15.31 11.05
N ASP A 156 -17.95 16.55 10.60
CA ASP A 156 -19.06 17.39 11.06
C ASP A 156 -20.45 16.83 10.68
N ILE A 157 -20.48 15.80 9.84
CA ILE A 157 -21.68 15.08 9.42
C ILE A 157 -21.85 13.88 10.36
N GLN A 158 -23.09 13.55 10.73
CA GLN A 158 -23.46 12.36 11.53
C GLN A 158 -23.21 11.05 10.76
N ARG A 159 -21.97 10.80 10.36
CA ARG A 159 -21.52 9.57 9.72
C ARG A 159 -21.31 8.51 10.81
N PRO A 160 -21.59 7.23 10.51
CA PRO A 160 -21.40 6.15 11.47
C PRO A 160 -19.93 5.72 11.61
N ILE A 161 -19.00 6.40 10.93
CA ILE A 161 -17.57 6.06 10.94
C ILE A 161 -16.71 7.21 11.45
N VAL A 162 -15.63 6.84 12.13
CA VAL A 162 -14.54 7.75 12.51
C VAL A 162 -13.44 7.61 11.45
N LEU A 163 -12.92 8.72 10.96
CA LEU A 163 -11.90 8.71 9.91
C LEU A 163 -10.51 8.60 10.54
N ASN A 164 -9.66 7.74 9.98
CA ASN A 164 -8.27 7.66 10.41
C ASN A 164 -7.43 8.75 9.73
N VAL A 165 -6.43 9.25 10.46
CA VAL A 165 -5.48 10.23 9.93
C VAL A 165 -4.03 9.87 10.26
N LEU A 166 -3.11 10.29 9.40
CA LEU A 166 -1.67 10.27 9.62
C LEU A 166 -1.09 11.69 9.53
N LEU A 167 -0.16 12.00 10.44
CA LEU A 167 0.63 13.23 10.39
C LEU A 167 2.07 12.91 9.98
N LEU A 168 2.46 13.42 8.81
CA LEU A 168 3.75 13.13 8.18
C LEU A 168 4.58 14.40 7.97
N GLU A 169 5.88 14.22 7.82
CA GLU A 169 6.81 15.26 7.40
C GLU A 169 6.46 15.82 6.02
N TYR A 170 6.37 17.14 5.94
CA TYR A 170 6.28 17.81 4.66
C TYR A 170 7.66 17.89 4.01
N ILE A 171 7.77 17.34 2.80
CA ILE A 171 8.98 17.39 1.98
C ILE A 171 8.81 18.48 0.91
N PRO A 172 9.49 19.65 1.04
CA PRO A 172 9.39 20.74 0.07
C PRO A 172 10.26 20.47 -1.17
N GLY A 173 9.81 19.54 -2.00
CA GLY A 173 10.55 19.07 -3.17
C GLY A 173 9.72 18.97 -4.45
N GLU A 174 10.34 18.46 -5.50
CA GLU A 174 9.71 18.10 -6.78
C GLU A 174 9.64 16.57 -6.90
N THR A 175 8.55 16.05 -7.46
CA THR A 175 8.42 14.61 -7.71
C THR A 175 9.36 14.15 -8.83
N LEU A 176 9.65 12.85 -8.93
CA LEU A 176 10.42 12.30 -10.05
C LEU A 176 9.75 12.59 -11.41
N ALA A 177 8.42 12.71 -11.43
CA ALA A 177 7.66 13.05 -12.63
C ALA A 177 7.92 14.48 -13.13
N THR A 178 8.31 15.40 -12.24
CA THR A 178 8.42 16.83 -12.54
C THR A 178 9.84 17.39 -12.41
N VAL A 179 10.70 16.74 -11.62
CA VAL A 179 12.07 17.19 -11.38
C VAL A 179 12.87 17.22 -12.68
N ASP A 180 13.77 18.18 -12.81
CA ASP A 180 14.70 18.21 -13.93
C ASP A 180 15.71 17.05 -13.81
N PRO A 181 15.69 16.06 -14.73
CA PRO A 181 16.54 14.88 -14.63
C PRO A 181 18.04 15.20 -14.59
N THR A 182 18.45 16.31 -15.20
CA THR A 182 19.86 16.74 -15.25
C THR A 182 20.38 17.19 -13.88
N THR A 183 19.48 17.44 -12.93
CA THR A 183 19.81 17.81 -11.55
C THR A 183 20.01 16.60 -10.64
N ILE A 184 19.55 15.41 -11.04
CA ILE A 184 19.69 14.17 -10.28
C ILE A 184 21.13 13.66 -10.40
N SER A 185 21.90 13.79 -9.33
CA SER A 185 23.26 13.26 -9.28
C SER A 185 23.28 11.73 -9.18
N ARG A 186 24.38 11.11 -9.63
CA ARG A 186 24.60 9.66 -9.47
C ARG A 186 24.58 9.20 -8.02
N VAL A 187 25.14 10.01 -7.13
CA VAL A 187 25.17 9.73 -5.68
C VAL A 187 23.74 9.66 -5.15
N LEU A 188 22.90 10.60 -5.56
CA LEU A 188 21.51 10.69 -5.13
C LEU A 188 20.67 9.53 -5.68
N ALA A 189 20.85 9.17 -6.96
CA ALA A 189 20.20 8.01 -7.55
C ALA A 189 20.57 6.70 -6.83
N ARG A 190 21.84 6.52 -6.47
CA ARG A 190 22.29 5.36 -5.67
C ARG A 190 21.68 5.36 -4.27
N ALA A 191 21.63 6.52 -3.61
CA ALA A 191 21.01 6.64 -2.29
C ALA A 191 19.54 6.23 -2.33
N LEU A 192 18.77 6.69 -3.33
CA LEU A 192 17.38 6.30 -3.54
C LEU A 192 17.24 4.77 -3.69
N ILE A 193 18.05 4.15 -4.56
CA ILE A 193 18.04 2.69 -4.76
C ILE A 193 18.38 1.95 -3.46
N THR A 194 19.37 2.42 -2.71
CA THR A 194 19.72 1.86 -1.40
C THR A 194 18.56 1.97 -0.42
N THR A 195 17.81 3.08 -0.42
CA THR A 195 16.60 3.22 0.40
C THR A 195 15.54 2.20 0.00
N VAL A 196 15.26 2.00 -1.29
CA VAL A 196 14.29 0.99 -1.76
C VAL A 196 14.70 -0.41 -1.31
N HIS A 197 15.99 -0.74 -1.47
CA HIS A 197 16.53 -2.02 -1.01
C HIS A 197 16.37 -2.19 0.51
N ALA A 198 16.67 -1.14 1.30
CA ALA A 198 16.52 -1.17 2.75
C ALA A 198 15.05 -1.37 3.17
N ILE A 199 14.09 -0.74 2.48
CA ILE A 199 12.65 -0.97 2.71
C ILE A 199 12.34 -2.47 2.62
N GLY A 200 12.82 -3.14 1.57
CA GLY A 200 12.66 -4.58 1.37
C GLY A 200 13.32 -5.44 2.44
N VAL A 201 14.57 -5.14 2.79
CA VAL A 201 15.32 -5.83 3.87
C VAL A 201 14.59 -5.74 5.22
N HIS A 202 13.86 -4.65 5.46
CA HIS A 202 13.08 -4.43 6.67
C HIS A 202 11.65 -4.96 6.59
N GLY A 203 11.38 -5.88 5.66
CA GLY A 203 10.12 -6.61 5.58
C GLY A 203 8.97 -5.74 5.12
N VAL A 204 9.23 -4.77 4.25
CA VAL A 204 8.21 -3.92 3.63
C VAL A 204 8.40 -3.94 2.12
N ILE A 205 7.31 -4.13 1.39
CA ILE A 205 7.20 -3.86 -0.05
C ILE A 205 6.39 -2.57 -0.18
N HIS A 206 6.81 -1.64 -1.04
CA HIS A 206 6.08 -0.39 -1.24
C HIS A 206 4.83 -0.62 -2.11
N ASN A 207 4.95 -1.45 -3.15
CA ASN A 207 3.89 -1.90 -4.06
C ASN A 207 3.24 -0.81 -4.94
N ASP A 208 3.38 0.48 -4.60
CA ASP A 208 2.99 1.62 -5.45
C ASP A 208 4.15 2.59 -5.69
N LEU A 209 5.35 2.08 -5.98
CA LEU A 209 6.53 2.94 -6.17
C LEU A 209 6.58 3.55 -7.58
N ARG A 210 5.77 4.60 -7.79
CA ARG A 210 5.66 5.39 -9.02
C ARG A 210 6.39 6.73 -8.92
N ASP A 211 6.55 7.43 -10.04
CA ASP A 211 7.30 8.68 -10.13
C ASP A 211 6.75 9.80 -9.22
N ASP A 212 5.44 9.81 -9.02
CA ASP A 212 4.76 10.78 -8.15
C ASP A 212 5.06 10.55 -6.66
N ASN A 213 5.41 9.31 -6.29
CA ASN A 213 5.68 8.87 -4.92
C ASN A 213 7.17 8.97 -4.53
N ILE A 214 7.98 9.64 -5.36
CA ILE A 214 9.40 9.89 -5.10
C ILE A 214 9.66 11.39 -5.19
N ILE A 215 10.03 12.02 -4.08
CA ILE A 215 10.29 13.46 -3.99
C ILE A 215 11.78 13.74 -3.86
N PHE A 216 12.32 14.59 -4.73
CA PHE A 216 13.67 15.11 -4.69
C PHE A 216 13.66 16.49 -4.02
N PHE A 217 14.55 16.70 -3.03
CA PHE A 217 14.58 17.95 -2.26
C PHE A 217 16.00 18.41 -1.86
N PRO A 218 16.22 19.71 -1.63
CA PRO A 218 15.28 20.82 -1.86
C PRO A 218 14.92 20.98 -3.36
N ALA A 219 13.76 21.59 -3.63
CA ALA A 219 13.36 21.97 -4.98
C ALA A 219 14.26 23.09 -5.55
N LYS A 220 14.09 23.41 -6.84
CA LYS A 220 14.77 24.56 -7.47
C LYS A 220 14.57 25.88 -6.68
N PRO A 221 15.56 26.79 -6.68
CA PRO A 221 16.74 26.83 -7.56
C PRO A 221 17.91 25.96 -7.10
N GLU A 222 17.87 25.41 -5.89
CA GLU A 222 18.90 24.51 -5.39
C GLU A 222 18.92 23.18 -6.16
N LYS A 223 20.08 22.52 -6.17
CA LYS A 223 20.16 21.14 -6.67
C LYS A 223 19.65 20.21 -5.57
N PRO A 224 18.82 19.20 -5.92
CA PRO A 224 18.36 18.24 -4.94
C PRO A 224 19.55 17.49 -4.34
N THR A 225 19.52 17.33 -3.03
CA THR A 225 20.56 16.63 -2.26
C THR A 225 20.04 15.37 -1.59
N LYS A 226 18.71 15.21 -1.54
CA LYS A 226 18.01 14.08 -0.95
C LYS A 226 16.83 13.64 -1.83
N ALA A 227 16.46 12.38 -1.66
CA ALA A 227 15.32 11.75 -2.30
C ALA A 227 14.51 11.02 -1.22
N CYS A 228 13.20 11.18 -1.26
CA CYS A 228 12.27 10.69 -0.26
C CYS A 228 11.20 9.84 -0.94
N ILE A 229 10.98 8.63 -0.44
CA ILE A 229 9.89 7.76 -0.89
C ILE A 229 8.69 7.99 0.03
N ILE A 230 7.53 8.29 -0.55
CA ILE A 230 6.31 8.63 0.16
C ILE A 230 5.17 7.69 -0.23
N ASP A 231 4.08 7.74 0.54
CA ASP A 231 2.82 7.02 0.26
C ASP A 231 2.94 5.49 0.35
N PHE A 232 2.87 4.97 1.57
CA PHE A 232 2.88 3.53 1.84
C PHE A 232 1.45 2.94 1.94
N GLY A 233 0.44 3.59 1.34
CA GLY A 233 -0.95 3.14 1.40
C GLY A 233 -1.20 1.76 0.78
N HIS A 234 -0.27 1.27 -0.06
CA HIS A 234 -0.29 -0.05 -0.68
C HIS A 234 0.74 -1.02 -0.11
N ALA A 235 1.39 -0.66 0.99
CA ALA A 235 2.53 -1.43 1.48
C ALA A 235 2.15 -2.88 1.81
N GLY A 236 2.97 -3.81 1.29
CA GLY A 236 2.99 -5.21 1.70
C GLY A 236 3.95 -5.39 2.86
N LEU A 237 3.58 -6.23 3.83
CA LEU A 237 4.33 -6.45 5.05
C LEU A 237 4.77 -7.91 5.12
N ARG A 238 6.06 -8.16 5.32
CA ARG A 238 6.56 -9.50 5.64
C ARG A 238 5.96 -9.98 6.97
N GLU A 239 5.50 -11.21 7.03
CA GLU A 239 4.98 -11.88 8.22
C GLU A 239 5.90 -13.07 8.57
N ASP A 240 5.51 -14.28 8.19
CA ASP A 240 6.20 -15.54 8.50
C ASP A 240 6.92 -16.15 7.29
N GLU A 241 6.99 -15.44 6.16
CA GLU A 241 7.67 -15.92 4.95
C GLU A 241 9.16 -16.19 5.24
N SER A 242 9.68 -17.26 4.64
CA SER A 242 11.11 -17.54 4.67
C SER A 242 11.91 -16.44 3.96
N ASP A 243 13.22 -16.36 4.19
CA ASP A 243 14.05 -15.37 3.49
C ASP A 243 13.98 -15.54 1.96
N THR A 244 13.91 -16.80 1.49
CA THR A 244 13.79 -17.11 0.06
C THR A 244 12.44 -16.70 -0.51
N ASP A 245 11.33 -17.01 0.18
CA ASP A 245 10.00 -16.61 -0.27
C ASP A 245 9.86 -15.09 -0.28
N TRP A 246 10.39 -14.41 0.73
CA TRP A 246 10.39 -12.95 0.80
C TRP A 246 11.24 -12.32 -0.31
N GLU A 247 12.41 -12.88 -0.62
CA GLU A 247 13.22 -12.46 -1.76
C GLU A 247 12.46 -12.62 -3.09
N GLU A 248 11.67 -13.69 -3.25
CA GLU A 248 10.80 -13.86 -4.42
C GLU A 248 9.68 -12.80 -4.43
N CYS A 249 9.04 -12.49 -3.30
CA CYS A 249 8.06 -11.40 -3.21
C CYS A 249 8.67 -10.05 -3.63
N LEU A 250 9.84 -9.70 -3.10
CA LEU A 250 10.57 -8.48 -3.47
C LEU A 250 10.88 -8.44 -4.97
N TYR A 251 11.33 -9.57 -5.51
CA TYR A 251 11.62 -9.72 -6.93
C TYR A 251 10.36 -9.52 -7.78
N MET A 252 9.25 -10.16 -7.42
CA MET A 252 8.01 -10.14 -8.19
C MET A 252 7.32 -8.77 -8.17
N THR A 253 7.33 -8.05 -7.05
CA THR A 253 6.79 -6.68 -7.01
C THR A 253 7.65 -5.70 -7.80
N GLY A 254 8.98 -5.87 -7.77
CA GLY A 254 9.91 -5.15 -8.63
C GLY A 254 10.06 -3.66 -8.34
N ASP A 255 9.82 -3.21 -7.10
CA ASP A 255 9.95 -1.81 -6.68
C ASP A 255 11.34 -1.23 -7.02
N GLU A 256 12.41 -1.93 -6.64
CA GLU A 256 13.79 -1.50 -6.92
C GLU A 256 14.05 -1.42 -8.43
N ALA A 257 13.59 -2.42 -9.17
CA ALA A 257 13.79 -2.50 -10.61
C ALA A 257 13.07 -1.39 -11.37
N ARG A 258 11.86 -1.03 -10.93
CA ARG A 258 11.08 0.08 -11.50
C ARG A 258 11.80 1.40 -11.34
N VAL A 259 12.29 1.70 -10.13
CA VAL A 259 13.11 2.90 -9.88
C VAL A 259 14.36 2.91 -10.75
N ARG A 260 15.05 1.77 -10.87
CA ARG A 260 16.23 1.67 -11.72
C ARG A 260 15.91 1.97 -13.19
N LEU A 261 14.82 1.41 -13.72
CA LEU A 261 14.39 1.63 -15.09
C LEU A 261 14.06 3.11 -15.32
N HIS A 262 13.30 3.74 -14.42
CA HIS A 262 12.91 5.15 -14.57
C HIS A 262 14.13 6.08 -14.55
N LEU A 263 15.05 5.88 -13.60
CA LEU A 263 16.30 6.65 -13.57
C LEU A 263 17.15 6.46 -14.84
N ALA A 264 17.18 5.24 -15.40
CA ALA A 264 17.87 4.96 -16.65
C ALA A 264 17.22 5.66 -17.86
N LEU A 265 15.88 5.65 -17.94
CA LEU A 265 15.11 6.36 -18.98
C LEU A 265 15.32 7.88 -18.93
N LEU A 266 15.52 8.41 -17.72
CA LEU A 266 15.88 9.80 -17.47
C LEU A 266 17.35 10.14 -17.79
N GLY A 267 18.14 9.17 -18.24
CA GLY A 267 19.53 9.38 -18.64
C GLY A 267 20.52 9.47 -17.49
N VAL A 268 20.15 9.02 -16.29
CA VAL A 268 21.05 8.96 -15.12
C VAL A 268 22.05 7.80 -15.31
N ARG A 269 23.18 8.08 -15.97
CA ARG A 269 24.23 7.11 -16.33
C ARG A 269 24.87 6.53 -15.05
N ASP A 270 24.88 5.20 -14.92
CA ASP A 270 25.39 4.33 -13.82
C ASP A 270 24.32 3.54 -13.06
N VAL A 271 23.06 3.66 -13.43
CA VAL A 271 22.05 2.68 -13.03
C VAL A 271 22.12 1.53 -14.03
N ASP A 272 22.62 0.36 -13.62
CA ASP A 272 22.81 -0.80 -14.49
C ASP A 272 21.50 -1.15 -15.22
N PRO A 273 21.39 -0.88 -16.52
CA PRO A 273 20.17 -1.14 -17.27
C PRO A 273 19.92 -2.63 -17.45
N GLN A 274 20.96 -3.47 -17.35
CA GLN A 274 20.82 -4.91 -17.51
C GLN A 274 20.12 -5.52 -16.31
N ARG A 275 20.43 -5.08 -15.08
CA ARG A 275 19.66 -5.44 -13.88
C ARG A 275 18.21 -4.97 -13.92
N ALA A 276 17.92 -3.85 -14.58
CA ALA A 276 16.55 -3.36 -14.78
C ALA A 276 15.77 -4.16 -15.86
N LYS A 277 16.48 -4.81 -16.80
CA LYS A 277 15.89 -5.57 -17.92
C LYS A 277 15.56 -7.04 -17.60
N ILE A 278 15.83 -7.52 -16.38
CA ILE A 278 15.60 -8.93 -16.01
C ILE A 278 14.10 -9.27 -15.89
N PHE A 279 13.19 -8.30 -16.07
CA PHE A 279 11.75 -8.54 -15.97
C PHE A 279 11.14 -9.09 -17.28
N PRO A 280 10.43 -10.23 -17.23
CA PRO A 280 9.69 -10.74 -18.38
C PRO A 280 8.40 -9.95 -18.66
N ASN A 281 7.95 -9.04 -17.78
CA ASN A 281 6.72 -8.28 -18.03
C ASN A 281 6.74 -6.84 -17.48
N PRO A 282 6.87 -5.80 -18.34
CA PRO A 282 6.69 -4.40 -17.93
C PRO A 282 5.25 -4.06 -17.48
N HIS A 283 4.27 -4.96 -17.68
CA HIS A 283 2.93 -4.86 -17.10
C HIS A 283 2.78 -5.57 -15.75
N GLY A 284 3.86 -6.18 -15.22
CA GLY A 284 3.85 -6.98 -13.99
C GLY A 284 3.34 -6.22 -12.76
N ALA A 285 3.50 -4.89 -12.70
CA ALA A 285 3.03 -4.04 -11.60
C ALA A 285 1.50 -3.90 -11.54
N ASN A 286 0.89 -3.56 -12.69
CA ASN A 286 -0.57 -3.46 -12.81
C ASN A 286 -1.19 -4.86 -12.80
N PHE A 287 -0.47 -5.86 -13.33
CA PHE A 287 -0.85 -7.26 -13.19
C PHE A 287 -0.85 -7.64 -11.71
N TRP A 288 0.21 -7.41 -10.93
CA TRP A 288 0.27 -7.72 -9.49
C TRP A 288 -0.69 -6.91 -8.64
N ASN A 289 -0.98 -5.64 -8.90
CA ASN A 289 -2.05 -4.94 -8.17
C ASN A 289 -3.42 -5.56 -8.49
N HIS A 290 -3.74 -5.80 -9.77
CA HIS A 290 -4.99 -6.49 -10.14
C HIS A 290 -5.00 -8.01 -9.79
N TRP A 291 -3.84 -8.61 -9.54
CA TRP A 291 -3.60 -10.04 -9.25
C TRP A 291 -3.44 -10.30 -7.75
N ALA A 292 -2.96 -9.36 -6.95
CA ALA A 292 -2.96 -9.41 -5.48
C ALA A 292 -4.34 -8.99 -4.96
N GLU A 293 -4.95 -7.94 -5.53
CA GLU A 293 -6.33 -7.54 -5.22
C GLU A 293 -7.36 -8.55 -5.77
N GLY A 294 -7.06 -9.28 -6.86
CA GLY A 294 -7.99 -10.24 -7.49
C GLY A 294 -7.66 -11.74 -7.36
N ASN A 295 -6.43 -12.14 -7.04
CA ASN A 295 -6.00 -13.56 -7.00
C ASN A 295 -5.14 -13.95 -5.78
N GLY A 296 -4.85 -13.03 -4.84
CA GLY A 296 -4.06 -13.34 -3.62
C GLY A 296 -4.61 -14.54 -2.82
N ARG A 297 -5.94 -14.73 -2.79
CA ARG A 297 -6.62 -15.85 -2.11
C ARG A 297 -6.85 -17.10 -2.96
N ARG A 298 -6.56 -17.04 -4.26
CA ARG A 298 -6.66 -18.20 -5.18
C ARG A 298 -5.51 -19.18 -4.99
N TRP A 299 -4.43 -18.64 -4.42
CA TRP A 299 -3.12 -19.23 -4.28
C TRP A 299 -2.62 -19.20 -2.84
N CYS A 300 -3.31 -18.49 -1.95
CA CYS A 300 -3.08 -18.58 -0.51
C CYS A 300 -4.36 -19.02 0.23
N GLU A 301 -4.24 -19.68 1.37
CA GLU A 301 -5.31 -20.06 2.29
C GLU A 301 -5.20 -19.27 3.61
N PRO A 302 -6.33 -18.95 4.29
CA PRO A 302 -6.29 -18.28 5.60
C PRO A 302 -5.68 -19.20 6.65
N ALA A 303 -4.72 -18.70 7.44
CA ALA A 303 -4.07 -19.50 8.49
C ALA A 303 -4.15 -18.81 9.87
N GLY A 304 -5.11 -19.15 10.74
CA GLY A 304 -5.07 -18.72 12.15
C GLY A 304 -6.32 -18.95 13.00
N GLU A 305 -6.09 -19.38 14.25
CA GLU A 305 -7.08 -19.46 15.35
C GLU A 305 -7.28 -18.12 16.07
N GLN A 306 -8.48 -17.96 16.64
CA GLN A 306 -9.01 -16.79 17.35
C GLN A 306 -8.15 -16.35 18.55
N TRP A 307 -7.72 -15.08 18.57
CA TRP A 307 -7.02 -14.45 19.69
C TRP A 307 -7.89 -13.43 20.41
N ASP A 308 -8.05 -13.58 21.74
CA ASP A 308 -8.74 -12.61 22.59
C ASP A 308 -7.75 -11.55 23.11
N GLY A 309 -7.73 -10.38 22.48
CA GLY A 309 -6.96 -9.22 22.93
C GLY A 309 -7.57 -8.48 24.12
N PRO A 310 -6.82 -7.53 24.73
CA PRO A 310 -7.32 -6.75 25.87
C PRO A 310 -8.48 -5.83 25.49
N GLU A 311 -9.43 -5.68 26.41
CA GLU A 311 -10.74 -5.05 26.23
C GLU A 311 -10.68 -3.65 25.59
N GLY A 312 -11.40 -3.46 24.47
CA GLY A 312 -11.79 -2.13 23.98
C GLY A 312 -11.36 -1.76 22.56
N VAL A 313 -10.47 -2.52 21.91
CA VAL A 313 -10.12 -2.33 20.49
C VAL A 313 -10.11 -3.68 19.79
N ARG A 314 -11.15 -3.99 19.01
CA ARG A 314 -11.07 -5.10 18.06
C ARG A 314 -10.24 -4.62 16.88
N LEU A 315 -8.95 -4.96 16.88
CA LEU A 315 -8.15 -4.97 15.66
C LEU A 315 -8.80 -6.00 14.74
N ILE A 316 -9.15 -5.62 13.52
CA ILE A 316 -9.28 -6.59 12.45
C ILE A 316 -7.86 -7.13 12.27
N GLU A 317 -7.60 -8.41 12.58
CA GLU A 317 -6.29 -8.99 12.30
C GLU A 317 -5.97 -8.78 10.80
N PRO A 318 -4.72 -8.46 10.45
CA PRO A 318 -4.27 -8.66 9.08
C PRO A 318 -4.64 -10.09 8.69
N ILE A 319 -5.34 -10.25 7.57
CA ILE A 319 -5.72 -11.58 7.12
C ILE A 319 -4.42 -12.33 6.81
N ARG A 320 -4.19 -13.43 7.54
CA ARG A 320 -3.00 -14.27 7.42
C ARG A 320 -3.09 -15.11 6.15
N TRP A 321 -2.08 -15.07 5.29
CA TRP A 321 -2.08 -15.77 3.99
C TRP A 321 -0.93 -16.78 3.91
N LYS A 322 -1.23 -18.08 3.81
CA LYS A 322 -0.22 -19.11 3.48
C LYS A 322 -0.38 -19.51 2.02
N LEU A 323 0.71 -19.60 1.24
CA LEU A 323 0.68 -20.22 -0.10
C LEU A 323 0.06 -21.62 -0.07
N ARG A 324 -0.88 -21.89 -0.99
CA ARG A 324 -1.50 -23.18 -1.24
C ARG A 324 -0.48 -24.11 -1.85
N ASP A 325 -0.54 -25.36 -1.44
CA ASP A 325 0.43 -26.40 -1.81
C ASP A 325 0.58 -26.58 -3.34
N GLU A 326 -0.46 -26.27 -4.13
CA GLU A 326 -0.43 -26.32 -5.61
C GLU A 326 0.47 -25.25 -6.24
N VAL A 327 0.56 -24.06 -5.63
CA VAL A 327 1.49 -23.00 -6.06
C VAL A 327 2.90 -23.42 -5.74
N THR A 328 3.10 -23.90 -4.51
CA THR A 328 4.40 -24.36 -4.02
C THR A 328 4.94 -25.46 -4.93
N ALA A 329 4.11 -26.43 -5.32
CA ALA A 329 4.48 -27.49 -6.25
C ALA A 329 4.81 -26.99 -7.68
N TRP A 330 4.13 -25.95 -8.17
CA TRP A 330 4.46 -25.32 -9.46
C TRP A 330 5.80 -24.59 -9.41
N LEU A 331 6.08 -23.87 -8.32
CA LEU A 331 7.35 -23.19 -8.09
C LEU A 331 8.50 -24.20 -8.01
N ASP A 332 8.33 -25.28 -7.26
CA ASP A 332 9.30 -26.38 -7.17
C ASP A 332 9.60 -27.02 -8.54
N ALA A 333 8.58 -27.23 -9.37
CA ALA A 333 8.72 -27.79 -10.72
C ALA A 333 9.39 -26.80 -11.70
N ARG A 334 9.13 -25.50 -11.59
CA ARG A 334 9.80 -24.44 -12.36
C ARG A 334 11.29 -24.41 -12.02
N ASP A 335 11.62 -24.41 -10.74
CA ASP A 335 13.01 -24.30 -10.26
C ASP A 335 13.82 -25.57 -10.56
N ALA A 336 13.16 -26.72 -10.66
CA ALA A 336 13.74 -27.96 -11.20
C ALA A 336 13.94 -27.96 -12.73
N GLY A 337 13.57 -26.89 -13.43
CA GLY A 337 13.67 -26.76 -14.89
C GLY A 337 12.67 -27.64 -15.66
N LEU A 338 11.62 -28.12 -15.00
CA LEU A 338 10.65 -29.06 -15.56
C LEU A 338 9.49 -28.35 -16.30
N LEU A 339 9.42 -27.03 -16.22
CA LEU A 339 8.37 -26.22 -16.84
C LEU A 339 8.97 -25.11 -17.72
N ALA A 340 8.39 -24.91 -18.90
CA ALA A 340 8.69 -23.78 -19.78
C ALA A 340 7.46 -22.87 -19.91
N GLY A 341 7.49 -21.69 -19.27
CA GLY A 341 6.42 -20.69 -19.39
C GLY A 341 6.41 -19.68 -18.23
N PRO A 342 5.92 -18.44 -18.46
CA PRO A 342 6.02 -17.35 -17.47
C PRO A 342 4.89 -17.29 -16.43
N ALA A 343 3.92 -18.21 -16.43
CA ALA A 343 2.76 -18.12 -15.52
C ALA A 343 2.30 -19.48 -14.97
N PRO A 344 1.85 -19.53 -13.70
CA PRO A 344 1.25 -20.73 -13.12
C PRO A 344 -0.11 -21.07 -13.77
N PRO A 345 -0.46 -22.35 -13.88
CA PRO A 345 -1.74 -22.81 -14.44
C PRO A 345 -2.90 -22.37 -13.55
N ARG A 346 -4.10 -22.15 -14.09
CA ARG A 346 -5.26 -21.78 -13.24
C ARG A 346 -5.63 -22.95 -12.31
N PRO A 347 -5.86 -22.74 -11.00
CA PRO A 347 -6.39 -23.77 -10.11
C PRO A 347 -7.71 -24.31 -10.66
N GLY A 348 -7.80 -25.64 -10.85
CA GLY A 348 -8.95 -26.31 -11.46
C GLY A 348 -8.98 -26.35 -13.00
N SER A 349 -7.91 -25.93 -13.69
CA SER A 349 -7.79 -26.12 -15.14
C SER A 349 -7.50 -27.59 -15.50
N PRO A 350 -8.16 -28.18 -16.52
CA PRO A 350 -7.81 -29.50 -17.04
C PRO A 350 -6.43 -29.56 -17.70
N ASP A 351 -5.77 -28.41 -17.90
CA ASP A 351 -4.42 -28.32 -18.49
C ASP A 351 -3.29 -28.66 -17.48
N PHE A 352 -3.62 -28.98 -16.22
CA PHE A 352 -2.64 -29.47 -15.25
C PHE A 352 -2.63 -31.00 -15.24
N VAL A 353 -1.74 -31.59 -16.05
CA VAL A 353 -1.34 -32.99 -15.90
C VAL A 353 0.13 -32.98 -15.46
N PRO A 354 0.45 -33.32 -14.20
CA PRO A 354 1.83 -33.53 -13.81
C PRO A 354 2.41 -34.63 -14.70
N LEU A 355 3.52 -34.35 -15.40
CA LEU A 355 4.28 -35.43 -16.02
C LEU A 355 4.80 -36.30 -14.88
N SER A 356 4.31 -37.54 -14.79
CA SER A 356 4.84 -38.52 -13.85
C SER A 356 6.33 -38.73 -14.14
N ARG A 357 7.13 -38.84 -13.08
CA ARG A 357 8.58 -39.13 -13.13
C ARG A 357 8.95 -40.33 -14.03
N ASP A 358 8.00 -41.22 -14.30
CA ASP A 358 8.22 -42.46 -15.04
C ASP A 358 8.42 -42.30 -16.56
N VAL A 359 8.24 -41.12 -17.14
CA VAL A 359 8.38 -40.91 -18.62
C VAL A 359 9.82 -40.54 -19.04
N VAL A 360 10.70 -40.18 -18.11
CA VAL A 360 12.06 -39.72 -18.44
C VAL A 360 13.08 -40.87 -18.60
N GLU A 361 12.76 -42.10 -18.18
CA GLU A 361 13.69 -43.23 -18.30
C GLU A 361 13.62 -44.02 -19.62
N GLU A 362 12.65 -43.75 -20.52
CA GLU A 362 12.48 -44.55 -21.75
C GLU A 362 13.05 -43.93 -23.05
N THR A 363 13.81 -42.83 -22.99
CA THR A 363 14.48 -42.25 -24.18
C THR A 363 16.00 -42.24 -24.13
N GLN A 364 16.61 -43.08 -23.29
CA GLN A 364 18.01 -43.44 -23.40
C GLN A 364 18.18 -44.96 -23.45
N ASN A 365 17.97 -45.52 -24.65
CA ASN A 365 18.67 -46.72 -25.14
C ASN A 365 18.67 -46.75 -26.68
#